data_AF-A0A954MQ90-F1
#
_entry.id   AF-A0A954MQ90-F1
#
_cell.length_a   1.000
_cell.length_b   1.000
_cell.length_c   1.000
_cell.angle_alpha   90.00
_cell.angle_beta   90.00
_cell.angle_gamma   90.00
#
_symmetry.space_group_name_H-M   'P 1'
#
loop_
_entity.id
_entity.type
_entity.pdbx_description
1 polymer ?
#
loop_
_entity_poly.entity_id
_entity_poly.type
_entity_poly.pdbx_seq_one_letter_code
_entity_poly.pdbx_strand_id
1 'polypeptide(L)'
;WDLASGERTPLSAHRSWVMALAFHPDSQRLITGDCHSVVHGWSYNDPLPKPAWTISDTKHGWVRDLAISPDGEHLLTTGHDKLIRQWSPANGQLVQEFSGHTHHVFSLVVAPDSQSFYSGDLLGQVHQWDLASGQLLRTLDASSLHAREEDFLADVGGVRRMAISPDGALLACSGMTEANGNTFCVGKAAVLVFDLTTGQLKQTLRPKTKMDGPLEGLCFLRDGTIAAQGQLLHSTTSIEFWKPEEADPYHVLKAPTGYSLHLHPDGLRLASASFQANGRTGNGRGAERNEYSSNSGALKIYSLFEEPKNEDAASKP
;
A
#
# COMPACT_ATOMS: atom_id res chain seq x y z
N TRP A 1 12.26 -0.75 -13.07
CA TRP A 1 12.84 0.52 -13.54
C TRP A 1 14.20 0.64 -12.91
N ASP A 2 15.22 0.88 -13.70
CA ASP A 2 16.47 1.42 -13.17
C ASP A 2 16.27 2.92 -12.91
N LEU A 3 16.56 3.37 -11.68
CA LEU A 3 16.28 4.76 -11.29
C LEU A 3 17.32 5.75 -11.81
N ALA A 4 18.51 5.31 -12.21
CA ALA A 4 19.58 6.17 -12.70
C ALA A 4 19.51 6.35 -14.23
N SER A 5 19.31 5.25 -14.97
CA SER A 5 19.20 5.25 -16.43
C SER A 5 17.77 5.47 -16.93
N GLY A 6 16.76 5.19 -16.10
CA GLY A 6 15.35 5.17 -16.50
C GLY A 6 14.96 3.95 -17.32
N GLU A 7 15.86 2.98 -17.48
CA GLU A 7 15.62 1.76 -18.25
C GLU A 7 14.49 0.91 -17.63
N ARG A 8 13.71 0.26 -18.50
CA ARG A 8 12.54 -0.53 -18.12
C ARG A 8 12.71 -1.98 -18.55
N THR A 9 12.73 -2.87 -17.58
CA THR A 9 12.64 -4.31 -17.81
C THR A 9 11.21 -4.78 -17.54
N PRO A 10 10.47 -5.27 -18.55
CA PRO A 10 9.10 -5.74 -18.37
C PRO A 10 9.07 -7.16 -17.75
N LEU A 11 8.22 -7.35 -16.73
CA LEU A 11 7.91 -8.66 -16.13
C LEU A 11 6.56 -9.17 -16.65
N SER A 12 6.57 -10.02 -17.68
CA SER A 12 5.37 -10.33 -18.48
C SER A 12 4.84 -11.75 -18.26
N ALA A 13 4.35 -12.05 -17.04
CA ALA A 13 3.75 -13.36 -16.73
C ALA A 13 2.28 -13.29 -16.28
N HIS A 14 1.89 -12.24 -15.54
CA HIS A 14 0.51 -12.06 -15.10
C HIS A 14 -0.44 -11.89 -16.28
N ARG A 15 -1.61 -12.52 -16.17
CA ARG A 15 -2.70 -12.44 -17.17
C ARG A 15 -3.83 -11.51 -16.74
N SER A 16 -3.65 -10.85 -15.61
CA SER A 16 -4.63 -9.94 -15.01
C SER A 16 -3.94 -8.78 -14.30
N TRP A 17 -4.73 -7.93 -13.64
CA TRP A 17 -4.20 -6.76 -12.94
C TRP A 17 -3.35 -7.14 -11.73
N VAL A 18 -2.07 -6.76 -11.79
CA VAL A 18 -1.17 -6.84 -10.65
C VAL A 18 -1.63 -5.83 -9.60
N MET A 19 -1.92 -6.32 -8.41
CA MET A 19 -2.52 -5.55 -7.32
C MET A 19 -1.52 -5.27 -6.19
N ALA A 20 -0.53 -6.15 -6.04
CA ALA A 20 0.47 -6.08 -4.98
C ALA A 20 1.84 -6.51 -5.49
N LEU A 21 2.88 -5.93 -4.87
CA LEU A 21 4.27 -6.33 -5.06
C LEU A 21 5.04 -6.14 -3.76
N ALA A 22 6.07 -6.95 -3.56
CA ALA A 22 6.99 -6.83 -2.43
C ALA A 22 8.42 -7.16 -2.88
N PHE A 23 9.36 -6.26 -2.61
CA PHE A 23 10.78 -6.53 -2.79
C PHE A 23 11.29 -7.36 -1.63
N HIS A 24 12.08 -8.37 -1.94
CA HIS A 24 12.77 -9.13 -0.91
C HIS A 24 13.95 -8.31 -0.36
N PRO A 25 14.26 -8.37 0.95
CA PRO A 25 15.36 -7.62 1.57
C PRO A 25 16.74 -7.80 0.91
N ASP A 26 16.99 -8.97 0.32
CA ASP A 26 18.21 -9.26 -0.45
C ASP A 26 18.43 -8.38 -1.69
N SER A 27 17.43 -7.59 -2.11
CA SER A 27 17.50 -6.73 -3.30
C SER A 27 17.88 -7.48 -4.58
N GLN A 28 17.46 -8.74 -4.68
CA GLN A 28 17.60 -9.59 -5.87
C GLN A 28 16.25 -10.18 -6.30
N ARG A 29 15.32 -10.34 -5.35
CA ARG A 29 14.01 -10.94 -5.60
C ARG A 29 12.86 -9.95 -5.47
N LEU A 30 11.85 -10.18 -6.30
CA LEU A 30 10.57 -9.48 -6.27
C LEU A 30 9.47 -10.53 -6.20
N ILE A 31 8.40 -10.25 -5.48
CA ILE A 31 7.17 -11.05 -5.49
C ILE A 31 6.05 -10.16 -5.99
N THR A 32 5.18 -10.69 -6.86
CA THR A 32 4.02 -9.96 -7.40
C THR A 32 2.76 -10.82 -7.30
N GLY A 33 1.61 -10.17 -7.07
CA GLY A 33 0.31 -10.83 -6.93
C GLY A 33 -0.78 -10.12 -7.73
N ASP A 34 -1.69 -10.88 -8.33
CA ASP A 34 -2.77 -10.34 -9.18
C ASP A 34 -4.19 -10.62 -8.66
N CYS A 35 -5.17 -10.04 -9.35
CA CYS A 35 -6.59 -10.18 -9.01
C CYS A 35 -7.19 -11.54 -9.42
N HIS A 36 -6.42 -12.47 -9.99
CA HIS A 36 -6.85 -13.85 -10.29
C HIS A 36 -6.17 -14.87 -9.36
N SER A 37 -5.79 -14.46 -8.15
CA SER A 37 -5.16 -15.33 -7.14
C SER A 37 -3.79 -15.90 -7.55
N VAL A 38 -3.12 -15.32 -8.55
CA VAL A 38 -1.77 -15.76 -8.98
C VAL A 38 -0.70 -14.95 -8.27
N VAL A 39 0.33 -15.63 -7.77
CA VAL A 39 1.54 -15.02 -7.20
C VAL A 39 2.77 -15.56 -7.92
N HIS A 40 3.67 -14.66 -8.32
CA HIS A 40 4.96 -14.99 -8.93
C HIS A 40 6.12 -14.52 -8.05
N GLY A 41 7.15 -15.36 -7.92
CA GLY A 41 8.44 -14.96 -7.40
C GLY A 41 9.45 -14.81 -8.53
N TRP A 42 10.22 -13.72 -8.51
CA TRP A 42 11.11 -13.31 -9.59
C TRP A 42 12.54 -13.15 -9.08
N SER A 43 13.51 -13.50 -9.92
CA SER A 43 14.83 -12.87 -9.93
C SER A 43 14.79 -11.77 -10.97
N TYR A 44 14.91 -10.50 -10.57
CA TYR A 44 14.68 -9.38 -11.49
C TYR A 44 15.95 -8.84 -12.14
N ASN A 45 17.13 -9.32 -11.74
CA ASN A 45 18.41 -8.94 -12.33
C ASN A 45 18.77 -9.78 -13.56
N ASP A 46 17.95 -10.78 -13.90
CA ASP A 46 18.09 -11.52 -15.15
C ASP A 46 17.70 -10.62 -16.34
N PRO A 47 18.43 -10.66 -17.47
CA PRO A 47 18.12 -9.84 -18.64
C PRO A 47 16.79 -10.21 -19.32
N LEU A 48 16.30 -11.43 -19.09
CA LEU A 48 15.00 -11.93 -19.53
C LEU A 48 14.29 -12.57 -18.34
N PRO A 49 13.74 -11.75 -17.43
CA PRO A 49 13.21 -12.24 -16.17
C PRO A 49 11.94 -13.07 -16.42
N LYS A 50 11.92 -14.24 -15.81
CA LYS A 50 10.77 -15.16 -15.76
C LYS A 50 10.49 -15.54 -14.31
N PRO A 51 9.26 -15.94 -13.97
CA PRO A 51 8.98 -16.42 -12.62
C PRO A 51 9.90 -17.60 -12.27
N ALA A 52 10.62 -17.49 -11.16
CA ALA A 52 11.38 -18.59 -10.58
C ALA A 52 10.43 -19.67 -10.00
N TRP A 53 9.29 -19.22 -9.48
CA TRP A 53 8.18 -20.05 -9.04
C TRP A 53 6.85 -19.33 -9.24
N THR A 54 5.74 -20.08 -9.26
CA THR A 54 4.38 -19.56 -9.45
C THR A 54 3.41 -20.31 -8.56
N ILE A 55 2.55 -19.57 -7.86
CA ILE A 55 1.37 -20.08 -7.19
C ILE A 55 0.18 -19.68 -8.06
N SER A 56 -0.47 -20.66 -8.69
CA SER A 56 -1.50 -20.39 -9.72
C SER A 56 -2.90 -20.18 -9.17
N ASP A 57 -3.14 -20.56 -7.91
CA ASP A 57 -4.39 -20.30 -7.22
C ASP A 57 -4.17 -20.31 -5.71
N THR A 58 -4.05 -19.12 -5.16
CA THR A 58 -3.97 -18.92 -3.71
C THR A 58 -5.34 -18.95 -3.02
N LYS A 59 -6.46 -19.12 -3.76
CA LYS A 59 -7.85 -19.11 -3.29
C LYS A 59 -8.34 -17.79 -2.67
N HIS A 60 -7.53 -16.73 -2.69
CA HIS A 60 -7.89 -15.42 -2.12
C HIS A 60 -8.99 -14.68 -2.87
N GLY A 61 -9.30 -15.07 -4.11
CA GLY A 61 -9.91 -14.14 -5.07
C GLY A 61 -8.86 -13.11 -5.52
N TRP A 62 -8.98 -11.85 -5.10
CA TRP A 62 -7.96 -10.85 -5.39
C TRP A 62 -6.84 -10.91 -4.35
N VAL A 63 -5.57 -11.05 -4.78
CA VAL A 63 -4.43 -10.84 -3.87
C VAL A 63 -4.33 -9.35 -3.57
N ARG A 64 -4.74 -8.93 -2.38
CA ARG A 64 -4.89 -7.51 -2.02
C ARG A 64 -3.60 -6.88 -1.53
N ASP A 65 -2.79 -7.64 -0.81
CA ASP A 65 -1.49 -7.19 -0.34
C ASP A 65 -0.46 -8.31 -0.28
N LEU A 66 0.80 -7.91 -0.30
CA LEU A 66 1.97 -8.77 -0.12
C LEU A 66 2.92 -8.11 0.86
N ALA A 67 3.44 -8.87 1.81
CA ALA A 67 4.51 -8.40 2.70
C ALA A 67 5.59 -9.48 2.83
N ILE A 68 6.85 -9.05 2.85
CA ILE A 68 7.99 -9.92 3.16
C ILE A 68 8.54 -9.48 4.51
N SER A 69 8.84 -10.43 5.37
CA SER A 69 9.48 -10.14 6.66
C SER A 69 10.85 -9.49 6.46
N PRO A 70 11.29 -8.59 7.36
CA PRO A 70 12.61 -7.98 7.29
C PRO A 70 13.77 -8.98 7.22
N ASP A 71 13.65 -10.14 7.84
CA ASP A 71 14.63 -11.24 7.74
C ASP A 71 14.60 -11.98 6.38
N GLY A 72 13.58 -11.78 5.55
CA GLY A 72 13.43 -12.40 4.24
C GLY A 72 12.87 -13.82 4.24
N GLU A 73 12.48 -14.35 5.40
CA GLU A 73 12.10 -15.77 5.53
C GLU A 73 10.60 -16.01 5.34
N HIS A 74 9.77 -14.97 5.37
CA HIS A 74 8.33 -15.10 5.36
C HIS A 74 7.69 -14.18 4.31
N LEU A 75 6.92 -14.76 3.39
CA LEU A 75 6.05 -14.04 2.47
C LEU A 75 4.61 -14.18 2.96
N LEU A 76 3.92 -13.07 3.16
CA LEU A 76 2.50 -13.04 3.51
C LEU A 76 1.66 -12.57 2.33
N THR A 77 0.49 -13.18 2.15
CA THR A 77 -0.53 -12.79 1.16
C THR A 77 -1.89 -12.64 1.83
N THR A 78 -2.71 -11.70 1.35
CA THR A 78 -4.11 -11.52 1.79
C THR A 78 -5.07 -11.35 0.63
N GLY A 79 -6.37 -11.50 0.91
CA GLY A 79 -7.41 -11.13 -0.04
C GLY A 79 -8.84 -11.23 0.47
N HIS A 80 -9.75 -11.57 -0.44
CA HIS A 80 -11.20 -11.52 -0.21
C HIS A 80 -11.73 -12.78 0.50
N ASP A 81 -11.00 -13.89 0.49
CA ASP A 81 -11.36 -15.10 1.22
C ASP A 81 -11.16 -14.99 2.75
N LYS A 82 -10.71 -13.82 3.23
CA LYS A 82 -10.57 -13.47 4.66
C LYS A 82 -9.42 -14.20 5.36
N LEU A 83 -8.62 -14.96 4.62
CA LEU A 83 -7.46 -15.65 5.15
C LEU A 83 -6.19 -14.85 4.85
N ILE A 84 -5.20 -15.05 5.72
CA ILE A 84 -3.81 -14.69 5.44
C ILE A 84 -3.05 -15.99 5.24
N ARG A 85 -2.13 -16.02 4.29
CA ARG A 85 -1.26 -17.19 4.06
C ARG A 85 0.19 -16.78 4.14
N GLN A 86 0.99 -17.60 4.81
CA GLN A 86 2.43 -17.49 4.84
C GLN A 86 3.05 -18.52 3.91
N TRP A 87 4.03 -18.07 3.14
CA TRP A 87 4.73 -18.85 2.14
C TRP A 87 6.23 -18.70 2.36
N SER A 88 7.01 -19.68 1.88
CA SER A 88 8.44 -19.51 1.72
C SER A 88 8.72 -18.60 0.52
N PRO A 89 9.41 -17.46 0.69
CA PRO A 89 9.79 -16.60 -0.43
C PRO A 89 10.76 -17.26 -1.42
N ALA A 90 11.46 -18.32 -1.01
CA ALA A 90 12.44 -19.01 -1.83
C ALA A 90 11.80 -19.87 -2.92
N ASN A 91 10.66 -20.51 -2.63
CA ASN A 91 10.07 -21.52 -3.51
C ASN A 91 8.55 -21.45 -3.64
N GLY A 92 7.88 -20.52 -2.94
CA GLY A 92 6.43 -20.36 -2.99
C GLY A 92 5.64 -21.47 -2.30
N GLN A 93 6.27 -22.29 -1.43
CA GLN A 93 5.57 -23.31 -0.67
C GLN A 93 4.75 -22.69 0.47
N LEU A 94 3.51 -23.15 0.63
CA LEU A 94 2.66 -22.76 1.76
C LEU A 94 3.26 -23.28 3.05
N VAL A 95 3.43 -22.38 4.03
CA VAL A 95 3.91 -22.69 5.38
C VAL A 95 2.72 -22.87 6.31
N GLN A 96 1.82 -21.89 6.37
CA GLN A 96 0.60 -21.94 7.19
C GLN A 96 -0.45 -20.91 6.75
N GLU A 97 -1.65 -21.03 7.30
CA GLU A 97 -2.76 -20.10 7.13
C GLU A 97 -3.16 -19.48 8.48
N PHE A 98 -3.49 -18.20 8.49
CA PHE A 98 -4.02 -17.49 9.66
C PHE A 98 -5.51 -17.22 9.42
N SER A 99 -6.32 -17.73 10.34
CA SER A 99 -7.78 -17.59 10.31
C SER A 99 -8.25 -16.79 11.52
N GLY A 100 -9.23 -15.91 11.32
CA GLY A 100 -9.81 -15.08 12.39
C GLY A 100 -10.52 -13.83 11.89
N HIS A 101 -10.11 -13.30 10.74
CA HIS A 101 -10.86 -12.21 10.10
C HIS A 101 -12.23 -12.66 9.60
N THR A 102 -13.23 -11.80 9.79
CA THR A 102 -14.60 -12.06 9.37
C THR A 102 -14.93 -11.37 8.03
N HIS A 103 -14.03 -10.54 7.52
CA HIS A 103 -14.16 -9.84 6.24
C HIS A 103 -12.83 -9.79 5.46
N HIS A 104 -12.92 -9.37 4.20
CA HIS A 104 -11.79 -9.15 3.29
C HIS A 104 -10.63 -8.41 3.96
N VAL A 105 -9.43 -8.98 3.85
CA VAL A 105 -8.21 -8.40 4.38
C VAL A 105 -7.54 -7.61 3.26
N PHE A 106 -7.25 -6.34 3.51
CA PHE A 106 -6.76 -5.42 2.49
C PHE A 106 -5.31 -5.04 2.65
N SER A 107 -4.77 -5.10 3.88
CA SER A 107 -3.40 -4.69 4.13
C SER A 107 -2.66 -5.61 5.10
N LEU A 108 -1.36 -5.74 4.88
CA LEU A 108 -0.40 -6.45 5.71
C LEU A 108 0.80 -5.56 6.01
N VAL A 109 1.36 -5.69 7.22
CA VAL A 109 2.70 -5.17 7.53
C VAL A 109 3.38 -6.06 8.55
N VAL A 110 4.64 -6.43 8.29
CA VAL A 110 5.45 -7.25 9.21
C VAL A 110 6.19 -6.32 10.17
N ALA A 111 6.22 -6.68 11.46
CA ALA A 111 6.96 -5.92 12.46
C ALA A 111 8.48 -5.96 12.17
N PRO A 112 9.24 -4.91 12.54
CA PRO A 112 10.68 -4.84 12.28
C PRO A 112 11.50 -6.01 12.85
N ASP A 113 11.02 -6.65 13.92
CA ASP A 113 11.65 -7.80 14.57
C ASP A 113 11.42 -9.14 13.85
N SER A 114 10.60 -9.16 12.80
CA SER A 114 10.17 -10.36 12.06
C SER A 114 9.48 -11.43 12.92
N GLN A 115 9.00 -11.10 14.12
CA GLN A 115 8.33 -12.05 15.03
C GLN A 115 6.81 -11.98 14.91
N SER A 116 6.26 -10.81 14.56
CA SER A 116 4.83 -10.61 14.41
C SER A 116 4.47 -9.81 13.17
N PHE A 117 3.20 -9.84 12.79
CA PHE A 117 2.69 -8.98 11.73
C PHE A 117 1.29 -8.48 12.07
N TYR A 118 0.86 -7.45 11.34
CA TYR A 118 -0.46 -6.88 11.45
C TYR A 118 -1.23 -7.07 10.14
N SER A 119 -2.51 -7.36 10.25
CA SER A 119 -3.45 -7.44 9.13
C SER A 119 -4.67 -6.57 9.40
N GLY A 120 -5.15 -5.85 8.38
CA GLY A 120 -6.28 -4.93 8.49
C GLY A 120 -7.38 -5.28 7.50
N ASP A 121 -8.63 -5.35 7.98
CA ASP A 121 -9.77 -5.75 7.18
C ASP A 121 -10.76 -4.62 6.85
N LEU A 122 -11.78 -5.00 6.08
CA LEU A 122 -12.84 -4.12 5.62
C LEU A 122 -13.72 -3.54 6.75
N LEU A 123 -13.77 -4.19 7.91
CA LEU A 123 -14.54 -3.73 9.08
C LEU A 123 -13.71 -2.88 10.04
N GLY A 124 -12.45 -2.61 9.72
CA GLY A 124 -11.57 -1.85 10.62
C GLY A 124 -10.99 -2.71 11.74
N GLN A 125 -11.09 -4.04 11.67
CA GLN A 125 -10.40 -4.90 12.62
C GLN A 125 -8.94 -5.02 12.19
N VAL A 126 -8.03 -4.66 13.09
CA VAL A 126 -6.60 -4.89 12.90
C VAL A 126 -6.15 -6.00 13.84
N HIS A 127 -5.60 -7.07 13.30
CA HIS A 127 -5.12 -8.22 14.08
C HIS A 127 -3.61 -8.22 14.11
N GLN A 128 -3.03 -8.44 15.28
CA GLN A 128 -1.61 -8.76 15.44
C GLN A 128 -1.47 -10.26 15.60
N TRP A 129 -0.57 -10.86 14.83
CA TRP A 129 -0.34 -12.30 14.83
C TRP A 129 1.11 -12.60 15.15
N ASP A 130 1.33 -13.71 15.84
CA ASP A 130 2.64 -14.31 15.95
C ASP A 130 2.98 -15.10 14.67
N LEU A 131 4.10 -14.78 14.03
CA LEU A 131 4.50 -15.37 12.75
C LEU A 131 4.85 -16.86 12.86
N ALA A 132 5.37 -17.29 14.01
CA ALA A 132 5.85 -18.66 14.18
C ALA A 132 4.71 -19.62 14.53
N SER A 133 3.87 -19.23 15.49
CA SER A 133 2.81 -20.07 16.05
C SER A 133 1.45 -19.94 15.36
N GLY A 134 1.24 -18.90 14.56
CA GLY A 134 -0.05 -18.64 13.93
C GLY A 134 -1.08 -18.01 14.86
N GLN A 135 -0.72 -17.70 16.11
CA GLN A 135 -1.67 -17.24 17.12
C GLN A 135 -2.03 -15.76 16.94
N LEU A 136 -3.32 -15.46 17.12
CA LEU A 136 -3.80 -14.09 17.27
C LEU A 136 -3.39 -13.56 18.64
N LEU A 137 -2.49 -12.57 18.66
CA LEU A 137 -1.95 -11.97 19.88
C LEU A 137 -2.88 -10.91 20.45
N ARG A 138 -3.40 -10.04 19.57
CA ARG A 138 -4.32 -8.95 19.95
C ARG A 138 -5.09 -8.40 18.76
N THR A 139 -6.12 -7.62 19.07
CA THR A 139 -6.92 -6.87 18.10
C THR A 139 -6.95 -5.39 18.44
N LEU A 140 -6.75 -4.53 17.44
CA LEU A 140 -6.91 -3.09 17.52
C LEU A 140 -8.19 -2.67 16.80
N ASP A 141 -8.88 -1.72 17.41
CA ASP A 141 -10.14 -1.19 16.90
C ASP A 141 -9.89 0.04 16.00
N ALA A 142 -9.89 -0.19 14.69
CA ALA A 142 -9.90 0.84 13.66
C ALA A 142 -11.29 0.93 12.98
N SER A 143 -12.36 0.53 13.67
CA SER A 143 -13.73 0.53 13.15
C SER A 143 -14.23 1.91 12.72
N SER A 144 -13.61 3.00 13.18
CA SER A 144 -13.91 4.34 12.66
C SER A 144 -13.56 4.50 11.16
N LEU A 145 -12.64 3.70 10.61
CA LEU A 145 -12.38 3.59 9.17
C LEU A 145 -13.47 2.78 8.44
N HIS A 146 -14.35 2.14 9.19
CA HIS A 146 -15.54 1.45 8.74
C HIS A 146 -16.79 2.20 9.22
N ALA A 147 -17.22 3.21 8.47
CA ALA A 147 -18.56 3.75 8.63
C ALA A 147 -19.41 3.23 7.48
N ARG A 148 -20.33 2.31 7.77
CA ARG A 148 -21.34 1.80 6.84
C ARG A 148 -22.71 1.99 7.44
N GLU A 149 -23.64 2.49 6.64
CA GLU A 149 -25.06 2.15 6.74
C GLU A 149 -25.32 1.02 5.71
N GLU A 150 -26.26 0.11 5.97
CA GLU A 150 -26.52 -1.07 5.10
C GLU A 150 -26.84 -0.67 3.63
N ASP A 151 -26.57 -1.57 2.68
CA ASP A 151 -26.85 -1.46 1.21
C ASP A 151 -25.94 -0.55 0.35
N PHE A 152 -24.66 -0.91 0.23
CA PHE A 152 -23.68 -0.17 -0.59
C PHE A 152 -23.03 -1.02 -1.69
N LEU A 153 -22.84 -0.45 -2.89
CA LEU A 153 -22.29 -1.15 -4.07
C LEU A 153 -20.76 -1.10 -4.20
N ALA A 154 -20.09 -0.15 -3.54
CA ALA A 154 -18.64 0.08 -3.68
C ALA A 154 -17.87 -0.10 -2.37
N ASP A 155 -16.83 -0.94 -2.39
CA ASP A 155 -15.93 -1.13 -1.25
C ASP A 155 -15.04 0.10 -1.03
N VAL A 156 -15.44 1.03 -0.15
CA VAL A 156 -14.69 2.28 0.13
C VAL A 156 -14.19 2.42 1.59
N GLY A 157 -14.69 1.61 2.52
CA GLY A 157 -14.28 1.61 3.94
C GLY A 157 -13.14 0.63 4.29
N GLY A 158 -12.80 0.53 5.57
CA GLY A 158 -11.82 -0.41 6.13
C GLY A 158 -10.38 0.11 6.13
N VAL A 159 -9.47 -0.74 6.58
CA VAL A 159 -8.03 -0.45 6.64
C VAL A 159 -7.40 -0.67 5.27
N ARG A 160 -7.09 0.40 4.56
CA ARG A 160 -6.60 0.34 3.17
C ARG A 160 -5.11 0.09 3.05
N ARG A 161 -4.32 0.80 3.85
CA ARG A 161 -2.89 0.52 4.02
C ARG A 161 -2.49 0.64 5.47
N MET A 162 -1.43 -0.07 5.81
CA MET A 162 -0.77 0.03 7.10
C MET A 162 0.72 0.27 6.91
N ALA A 163 1.32 0.94 7.88
CA ALA A 163 2.76 1.11 7.99
C ALA A 163 3.16 1.12 9.46
N ILE A 164 4.32 0.54 9.78
CA ILE A 164 4.89 0.57 11.13
C ILE A 164 6.04 1.59 11.13
N SER A 165 6.18 2.33 12.23
CA SER A 165 7.29 3.26 12.40
C SER A 165 8.64 2.53 12.45
N PRO A 166 9.75 3.17 12.05
CA PRO A 166 11.06 2.49 12.01
C PRO A 166 11.52 1.90 13.34
N ASP A 167 11.08 2.48 14.47
CA ASP A 167 11.36 1.99 15.83
C ASP A 167 10.39 0.88 16.31
N GLY A 168 9.37 0.54 15.52
CA GLY A 168 8.36 -0.46 15.87
C GLY A 168 7.33 0.02 16.91
N ALA A 169 7.33 1.30 17.29
CA ALA A 169 6.48 1.80 18.37
C ALA A 169 5.07 2.20 17.93
N LEU A 170 4.87 2.57 16.67
CA LEU A 170 3.60 3.06 16.13
C LEU A 170 3.14 2.26 14.93
N LEU A 171 1.82 2.09 14.82
CA LEU A 171 1.15 1.57 13.64
C LEU A 171 0.23 2.65 13.08
N ALA A 172 0.45 3.03 11.82
CA ALA A 172 -0.45 3.90 11.08
C ALA A 172 -1.37 3.04 10.20
N CYS A 173 -2.67 3.32 10.23
CA CYS A 173 -3.71 2.65 9.44
C CYS A 173 -4.47 3.71 8.64
N SER A 174 -4.41 3.65 7.31
CA SER A 174 -5.08 4.63 6.44
C SER A 174 -6.41 4.10 5.91
N GLY A 175 -7.35 5.02 5.67
CA GLY A 175 -8.65 4.70 5.10
C GLY A 175 -9.53 5.93 4.99
N MET A 176 -10.81 5.78 5.32
CA MET A 176 -11.80 6.84 5.30
C MET A 176 -12.78 6.68 6.47
N THR A 177 -12.97 7.75 7.23
CA THR A 177 -13.98 7.85 8.28
C THR A 177 -15.27 8.49 7.75
N GLU A 178 -16.39 8.31 8.45
CA GLU A 178 -17.66 9.03 8.14
C GLU A 178 -18.13 8.85 6.69
N ALA A 179 -17.89 7.68 6.10
CA ALA A 179 -18.38 7.36 4.77
C ALA A 179 -19.92 7.25 4.79
N ASN A 180 -20.62 8.00 3.94
CA ASN A 180 -22.07 8.19 4.06
C ASN A 180 -22.87 8.20 2.74
N GLY A 181 -22.28 7.84 1.59
CA GLY A 181 -23.04 7.90 0.33
C GLY A 181 -22.49 7.10 -0.85
N ASN A 182 -23.38 6.35 -1.52
CA ASN A 182 -23.14 5.40 -2.63
C ASN A 182 -22.48 6.03 -3.87
N THR A 183 -22.55 7.34 -3.98
CA THR A 183 -22.07 8.10 -5.14
C THR A 183 -20.78 8.83 -4.75
N PHE A 184 -19.67 8.50 -5.41
CA PHE A 184 -18.39 9.23 -5.30
C PHE A 184 -17.68 9.16 -3.94
N CYS A 185 -17.87 8.06 -3.19
CA CYS A 185 -17.07 7.76 -1.99
C CYS A 185 -17.08 8.92 -0.96
N VAL A 186 -18.24 9.48 -0.66
CA VAL A 186 -18.36 10.62 0.27
C VAL A 186 -17.97 10.19 1.67
N GLY A 187 -16.89 10.75 2.21
CA GLY A 187 -16.37 10.53 3.55
C GLY A 187 -15.16 11.42 3.83
N LYS A 188 -14.51 11.22 4.98
CA LYS A 188 -13.30 11.96 5.39
C LYS A 188 -12.11 11.01 5.45
N ALA A 189 -11.23 11.13 4.47
CA ALA A 189 -9.92 10.48 4.45
C ALA A 189 -9.19 10.67 5.81
N ALA A 190 -8.56 9.62 6.31
CA ALA A 190 -7.90 9.66 7.63
C ALA A 190 -6.78 8.61 7.75
N VAL A 191 -5.82 8.92 8.62
CA VAL A 191 -4.85 7.96 9.15
C VAL A 191 -5.04 7.84 10.65
N LEU A 192 -5.34 6.64 11.14
CA LEU A 192 -5.34 6.33 12.56
C LEU A 192 -3.93 5.92 12.98
N VAL A 193 -3.42 6.50 14.05
CA VAL A 193 -2.08 6.17 14.60
C VAL A 193 -2.26 5.50 15.94
N PHE A 194 -1.88 4.24 16.03
CA PHE A 194 -1.91 3.43 17.25
C PHE A 194 -0.54 3.38 17.90
N ASP A 195 -0.53 3.45 19.23
CA ASP A 195 0.63 3.09 20.03
C ASP A 195 0.70 1.57 20.18
N LEU A 196 1.78 0.95 19.70
CA LEU A 196 1.92 -0.50 19.70
C LEU A 196 2.25 -1.08 21.07
N THR A 197 2.72 -0.29 22.02
CA THR A 197 2.95 -0.77 23.39
C THR A 197 1.63 -0.95 24.14
N THR A 198 0.74 0.04 24.04
CA THR A 198 -0.54 0.08 24.76
C THR A 198 -1.72 -0.48 23.96
N GLY A 199 -1.61 -0.54 22.64
CA GLY A 199 -2.70 -0.88 21.73
C GLY A 199 -3.77 0.22 21.60
N GLN A 200 -3.52 1.41 22.13
CA GLN A 200 -4.49 2.51 22.11
C GLN A 200 -4.31 3.40 20.88
N LEU A 201 -5.43 3.95 20.41
CA LEU A 201 -5.43 5.00 19.39
C LEU A 201 -4.80 6.27 20.00
N LYS A 202 -3.69 6.72 19.43
CA LYS A 202 -2.95 7.90 19.87
C LYS A 202 -3.43 9.16 19.15
N GLN A 203 -3.68 9.07 17.85
CA GLN A 203 -4.01 10.22 17.01
C GLN A 203 -4.86 9.83 15.80
N THR A 204 -5.69 10.75 15.32
CA THR A 204 -6.33 10.68 14.00
C THR A 204 -5.86 11.84 13.15
N LEU A 205 -5.08 11.54 12.12
CA LEU A 205 -4.54 12.53 11.20
C LEU A 205 -5.49 12.71 10.02
N ARG A 206 -5.68 13.97 9.61
CA ARG A 206 -6.59 14.31 8.51
C ARG A 206 -5.88 15.16 7.46
N PRO A 207 -6.02 14.81 6.17
CA PRO A 207 -5.51 15.64 5.09
C PRO A 207 -6.23 16.98 5.03
N LYS A 208 -5.49 18.03 4.69
CA LYS A 208 -6.02 19.38 4.45
C LYS A 208 -6.54 19.54 3.03
N THR A 209 -5.98 18.80 2.08
CA THR A 209 -6.44 18.79 0.70
C THR A 209 -7.70 17.93 0.58
N LYS A 210 -8.68 18.41 -0.20
CA LYS A 210 -9.89 17.62 -0.50
C LYS A 210 -9.51 16.30 -1.20
N MET A 211 -10.07 15.20 -0.71
CA MET A 211 -9.96 13.86 -1.28
C MET A 211 -11.36 13.26 -1.42
N ASP A 212 -11.64 12.59 -2.53
CA ASP A 212 -12.93 11.97 -2.83
C ASP A 212 -12.86 10.44 -2.61
N GLY A 213 -12.00 9.96 -1.71
CA GLY A 213 -11.80 8.53 -1.47
C GLY A 213 -10.83 8.25 -0.34
N PRO A 214 -10.66 6.95 0.03
CA PRO A 214 -9.76 6.58 1.10
C PRO A 214 -8.30 6.82 0.72
N LEU A 215 -7.46 6.94 1.75
CA LEU A 215 -6.01 6.98 1.61
C LEU A 215 -5.48 5.56 1.29
N GLU A 216 -4.99 5.36 0.07
CA GLU A 216 -4.43 4.09 -0.42
C GLU A 216 -2.89 4.09 -0.46
N GLY A 217 -2.25 5.24 -0.27
CA GLY A 217 -0.80 5.36 -0.12
C GLY A 217 -0.47 5.76 1.32
N LEU A 218 0.39 4.99 1.99
CA LEU A 218 0.84 5.26 3.36
C LEU A 218 2.23 4.68 3.59
N CYS A 219 3.14 5.47 4.16
CA CYS A 219 4.41 4.96 4.67
C CYS A 219 4.96 5.85 5.79
N PHE A 220 5.85 5.30 6.61
CA PHE A 220 6.73 6.09 7.48
C PHE A 220 8.03 6.45 6.74
N LEU A 221 8.53 7.66 6.98
CA LEU A 221 9.90 8.06 6.65
C LEU A 221 10.87 7.60 7.75
N ARG A 222 12.17 7.66 7.47
CA ARG A 222 13.22 7.26 8.43
C ARG A 222 13.19 8.02 9.75
N ASP A 223 12.75 9.27 9.73
CA ASP A 223 12.67 10.13 10.91
C ASP A 223 11.35 9.99 11.69
N GLY A 224 10.50 9.01 11.33
CA GLY A 224 9.18 8.79 11.94
C GLY A 224 8.06 9.66 11.37
N THR A 225 8.33 10.51 10.37
CA THR A 225 7.27 11.24 9.65
C THR A 225 6.32 10.27 8.96
N ILE A 226 5.02 10.52 9.07
CA ILE A 226 4.00 9.79 8.31
C ILE A 226 3.75 10.53 7.01
N ALA A 227 3.82 9.82 5.88
CA ALA A 227 3.42 10.32 4.56
C ALA A 227 2.22 9.53 4.05
N ALA A 228 1.17 10.22 3.60
CA ALA A 228 0.00 9.58 3.02
C ALA A 228 -0.46 10.27 1.73
N GLN A 229 -1.03 9.48 0.83
CA GLN A 229 -1.54 9.93 -0.46
C GLN A 229 -2.96 9.41 -0.68
N GLY A 230 -3.83 10.32 -1.13
CA GLY A 230 -5.23 10.02 -1.42
C GLY A 230 -5.57 10.11 -2.90
N GLN A 231 -6.86 9.94 -3.16
CA GLN A 231 -7.45 9.99 -4.49
C GLN A 231 -8.42 11.16 -4.63
N LEU A 232 -8.42 11.77 -5.81
CA LEU A 232 -9.42 12.74 -6.24
C LEU A 232 -9.74 12.43 -7.70
N LEU A 233 -10.99 12.06 -7.96
CA LEU A 233 -11.46 11.68 -9.28
C LEU A 233 -11.23 12.84 -10.26
N HIS A 234 -10.59 12.52 -11.39
CA HIS A 234 -10.33 13.46 -12.50
C HIS A 234 -9.54 14.73 -12.13
N SER A 235 -8.77 14.71 -11.03
CA SER A 235 -8.01 15.88 -10.58
C SER A 235 -6.69 15.48 -9.88
N THR A 236 -5.91 16.48 -9.47
CA THR A 236 -4.69 16.30 -8.68
C THR A 236 -5.00 16.29 -7.18
N THR A 237 -4.30 15.45 -6.43
CA THR A 237 -4.34 15.34 -4.97
C THR A 237 -3.07 15.93 -4.35
N SER A 238 -2.72 15.43 -3.16
CA SER A 238 -1.52 15.73 -2.43
C SER A 238 -0.91 14.45 -1.86
N ILE A 239 0.40 14.51 -1.62
CA ILE A 239 1.07 13.71 -0.60
C ILE A 239 1.24 14.65 0.60
N GLU A 240 0.74 14.25 1.76
CA GLU A 240 0.78 15.06 2.97
C GLU A 240 1.63 14.39 4.03
N PHE A 241 2.30 15.20 4.85
CA PHE A 241 3.32 14.77 5.79
C PHE A 241 3.00 15.27 7.20
N TRP A 242 3.04 14.35 8.17
CA TRP A 242 2.75 14.63 9.58
C TRP A 242 3.89 14.17 10.47
N LYS A 243 4.13 14.93 11.54
CA LYS A 243 4.73 14.36 12.74
C LYS A 243 3.64 13.58 13.48
N PRO A 244 3.90 12.36 14.00
CA PRO A 244 2.84 11.53 14.60
C PRO A 244 2.04 12.20 15.72
N GLU A 245 2.66 13.14 16.43
CA GLU A 245 2.09 13.94 17.52
C GLU A 245 1.34 15.19 17.07
N GLU A 246 1.50 15.63 15.82
CA GLU A 246 0.86 16.84 15.28
C GLU A 246 -0.40 16.49 14.49
N ALA A 247 -1.52 17.16 14.79
CA ALA A 247 -2.79 16.90 14.12
C ALA A 247 -2.80 17.38 12.66
N ASP A 248 -2.09 18.48 12.39
CA ASP A 248 -2.04 19.12 11.09
C ASP A 248 -0.78 18.70 10.32
N PRO A 249 -0.86 18.54 8.99
CA PRO A 249 0.32 18.25 8.20
C PRO A 249 1.26 19.46 8.20
N TYR A 250 2.55 19.21 8.38
CA TYR A 250 3.57 20.27 8.32
C TYR A 250 4.08 20.50 6.89
N HIS A 251 3.82 19.56 5.97
CA HIS A 251 4.16 19.71 4.56
C HIS A 251 3.10 19.05 3.66
N VAL A 252 2.86 19.67 2.50
CA VAL A 252 1.89 19.23 1.50
C VAL A 252 2.53 19.35 0.12
N LEU A 253 2.67 18.22 -0.57
CA LEU A 253 3.23 18.14 -1.90
C LEU A 253 2.11 17.87 -2.91
N LYS A 254 1.94 18.75 -3.89
CA LYS A 254 0.96 18.53 -4.97
C LYS A 254 1.35 17.31 -5.79
N ALA A 255 0.44 16.35 -5.92
CA ALA A 255 0.68 15.08 -6.59
C ALA A 255 -0.54 14.69 -7.45
N PRO A 256 -0.37 13.86 -8.49
CA PRO A 256 -1.51 13.20 -9.11
C PRO A 256 -2.14 12.20 -8.13
N THR A 257 -3.38 11.79 -8.41
CA THR A 257 -4.03 10.68 -7.71
C THR A 257 -3.14 9.43 -7.74
N GLY A 258 -2.89 8.84 -6.56
CA GLY A 258 -2.04 7.66 -6.39
C GLY A 258 -2.74 6.55 -5.60
N TYR A 259 -2.32 5.31 -5.86
CA TYR A 259 -2.84 4.09 -5.24
C TYR A 259 -1.84 3.39 -4.33
N SER A 260 -0.59 3.83 -4.35
CA SER A 260 0.47 3.32 -3.48
C SER A 260 1.54 4.37 -3.29
N LEU A 261 2.19 4.31 -2.13
CA LEU A 261 3.25 5.21 -1.73
C LEU A 261 4.31 4.41 -0.98
N HIS A 262 5.54 4.41 -1.48
CA HIS A 262 6.62 3.59 -0.92
C HIS A 262 7.89 4.41 -0.76
N LEU A 263 8.47 4.36 0.43
CA LEU A 263 9.82 4.87 0.67
C LEU A 263 10.83 3.93 0.04
N HIS A 264 11.72 4.48 -0.77
CA HIS A 264 12.84 3.73 -1.31
C HIS A 264 13.81 3.34 -0.16
N PRO A 265 14.48 2.17 -0.21
CA PRO A 265 15.35 1.71 0.88
C PRO A 265 16.47 2.70 1.30
N ASP A 266 16.90 3.58 0.40
CA ASP A 266 17.86 4.67 0.73
C ASP A 266 17.28 5.74 1.67
N GLY A 267 15.97 5.75 1.89
CA GLY A 267 15.25 6.72 2.71
C GLY A 267 15.20 8.14 2.17
N LEU A 268 15.67 8.36 0.93
CA LEU A 268 15.78 9.69 0.32
C LEU A 268 14.74 9.91 -0.77
N ARG A 269 14.14 8.82 -1.29
CA ARG A 269 13.21 8.88 -2.41
C ARG A 269 11.87 8.26 -2.06
N LEU A 270 10.80 8.89 -2.53
CA LEU A 270 9.43 8.41 -2.38
C LEU A 270 8.87 8.06 -3.76
N ALA A 271 8.38 6.83 -3.91
CA ALA A 271 7.77 6.35 -5.14
C ALA A 271 6.25 6.33 -5.01
N SER A 272 5.56 6.90 -5.99
CA SER A 272 4.10 6.91 -6.07
C SER A 272 3.64 6.35 -7.41
N ALA A 273 2.78 5.33 -7.37
CA ALA A 273 2.08 4.84 -8.55
C ALA A 273 0.78 5.63 -8.73
N SER A 274 0.70 6.37 -9.83
CA SER A 274 -0.40 7.28 -10.12
C SER A 274 -1.18 6.87 -11.36
N PHE A 275 -2.49 7.11 -11.31
CA PHE A 275 -3.38 6.93 -12.46
C PHE A 275 -3.62 8.27 -13.13
N GLN A 276 -3.53 8.27 -14.46
CA GLN A 276 -3.74 9.42 -15.31
C GLN A 276 -4.90 9.13 -16.25
N ALA A 277 -6.03 9.79 -15.96
CA ALA A 277 -7.20 9.78 -16.83
C ALA A 277 -6.89 10.60 -18.08
N ASN A 278 -6.92 9.96 -19.25
CA ASN A 278 -6.71 10.64 -20.52
C ASN A 278 -8.08 11.00 -21.10
N GLY A 279 -8.56 12.23 -20.87
CA GLY A 279 -9.77 12.77 -21.54
C GLY A 279 -11.13 12.44 -20.90
N ARG A 280 -12.21 12.58 -21.70
CA ARG A 280 -13.59 12.28 -21.30
C ARG A 280 -13.72 10.78 -21.02
N THR A 281 -13.58 10.42 -19.75
CA THR A 281 -13.87 9.07 -19.27
C THR A 281 -15.22 9.10 -18.58
N GLY A 282 -16.18 8.33 -19.08
CA GLY A 282 -17.43 8.08 -18.37
C GLY A 282 -18.65 7.92 -19.27
N ASN A 283 -19.68 7.32 -18.67
CA ASN A 283 -21.05 7.18 -19.20
C ASN A 283 -21.81 8.52 -19.23
N GLY A 284 -21.10 9.63 -19.48
CA GLY A 284 -21.67 10.99 -19.48
C GLY A 284 -22.63 11.19 -20.65
N ARG A 285 -23.56 12.15 -20.50
CA ARG A 285 -24.48 12.53 -21.57
C ARG A 285 -23.70 12.93 -22.83
N GLY A 286 -23.89 12.18 -23.92
CA GLY A 286 -23.21 12.42 -25.20
C GLY A 286 -21.83 11.75 -25.34
N ALA A 287 -21.46 10.85 -24.44
CA ALA A 287 -20.28 9.99 -24.63
C ALA A 287 -20.66 8.76 -25.47
N GLU A 288 -19.92 8.51 -26.55
CA GLU A 288 -20.07 7.27 -27.31
C GLU A 288 -19.22 6.16 -26.68
N ARG A 289 -19.79 4.96 -26.56
CA ARG A 289 -19.12 3.79 -25.96
C ARG A 289 -17.80 3.41 -26.65
N ASN A 290 -17.58 3.89 -27.88
CA ASN A 290 -16.40 3.60 -28.68
C ASN A 290 -15.34 4.72 -28.63
N GLU A 291 -15.62 5.84 -27.96
CA GLU A 291 -14.72 6.99 -27.82
C GLU A 291 -13.98 6.99 -26.48
N TYR A 292 -13.47 5.84 -26.05
CA TYR A 292 -12.62 5.76 -24.86
C TYR A 292 -11.16 6.03 -25.22
N SER A 293 -10.64 7.15 -24.74
CA SER A 293 -9.20 7.37 -24.67
C SER A 293 -8.59 6.42 -23.62
N SER A 294 -7.50 5.75 -23.97
CA SER A 294 -6.83 4.83 -23.06
C SER A 294 -6.26 5.59 -21.86
N ASN A 295 -6.65 5.22 -20.65
CA ASN A 295 -5.98 5.71 -19.44
C ASN A 295 -4.52 5.26 -19.39
N SER A 296 -3.72 5.96 -18.60
CA SER A 296 -2.31 5.62 -18.41
C SER A 296 -1.94 5.60 -16.93
N GLY A 297 -0.86 4.91 -16.59
CA GLY A 297 -0.24 4.96 -15.27
C GLY A 297 1.09 5.70 -15.36
N ALA A 298 1.46 6.38 -14.29
CA ALA A 298 2.78 6.97 -14.15
C ALA A 298 3.38 6.63 -12.79
N LEU A 299 4.63 6.18 -12.80
CA LEU A 299 5.45 6.11 -11.61
C LEU A 299 6.13 7.46 -11.43
N LYS A 300 5.87 8.13 -10.30
CA LYS A 300 6.58 9.35 -9.92
C LYS A 300 7.53 9.06 -8.78
N ILE A 301 8.75 9.57 -8.91
CA ILE A 301 9.78 9.50 -7.88
C ILE A 301 10.01 10.92 -7.38
N TYR A 302 9.93 11.10 -6.07
CA TYR A 302 10.14 12.37 -5.40
C TYR A 302 11.40 12.27 -4.53
N SER A 303 12.33 13.21 -4.67
CA SER A 303 13.44 13.37 -3.73
C SER A 303 12.94 14.10 -2.49
N LEU A 304 13.10 13.49 -1.32
CA LEU A 304 12.66 14.04 -0.03
C LEU A 304 13.64 15.09 0.53
N PHE A 305 14.89 15.02 0.10
CA PHE A 305 15.95 15.94 0.47
C PHE A 305 16.54 16.53 -0.82
N GLU A 306 17.02 17.78 -0.77
CA GLU A 306 17.83 18.32 -1.87
C GLU A 306 19.05 17.41 -2.08
N GLU A 307 19.40 17.15 -3.34
CA GLU A 307 20.75 16.66 -3.62
C GLU A 307 21.73 17.67 -3.02
N PRO A 308 22.74 17.24 -2.23
CA PRO A 308 23.74 18.17 -1.76
C PRO A 308 24.31 18.90 -2.98
N LYS A 309 24.24 20.23 -2.98
CA LYS A 309 24.85 21.03 -4.03
C LYS A 309 26.30 20.58 -4.14
N ASN A 310 26.69 20.03 -5.29
CA ASN A 310 28.08 19.77 -5.61
C ASN A 310 28.80 21.12 -5.67
N GLU A 311 29.23 21.64 -4.53
CA GLU A 311 30.07 22.84 -4.47
C GLU A 311 31.47 22.58 -5.07
N ASP A 312 31.83 21.32 -5.34
CA ASP A 312 33.11 20.94 -5.95
C ASP A 312 33.13 20.91 -7.49
N ALA A 313 32.02 21.21 -8.18
CA ALA A 313 32.03 21.33 -9.64
C ALA A 313 32.44 22.74 -10.14
N ALA A 314 32.64 23.70 -9.23
CA ALA A 314 33.07 25.06 -9.54
C ALA A 314 34.55 25.30 -9.19
N SER A 315 35.44 24.40 -9.61
CA SER A 315 36.87 24.75 -9.75
C SER A 315 37.58 23.85 -10.76
N LYS A 316 37.31 24.08 -12.04
CA LYS A 316 38.34 23.90 -13.06
C LYS A 316 38.45 25.18 -13.88
N PRO A 317 39.63 25.81 -13.92
CA PRO A 317 39.87 27.04 -14.67
C PRO A 317 39.77 26.82 -16.19
#